data_AF-A0A815HPF8-F1
#
_entry.id   AF-A0A815HPF8-F1
#
_cell.length_a   1.000
_cell.length_b   1.000
_cell.length_c   1.000
_cell.angle_alpha   90.00
_cell.angle_beta   90.00
_cell.angle_gamma   90.00
#
_symmetry.space_group_name_H-M   'P 1'
#
loop_
_entity.id
_entity.type
_entity.pdbx_description
1 polymer ?
#
loop_
_entity_poly.entity_id
_entity_poly.type
_entity_poly.pdbx_seq_one_letter_code
_entity_poly.pdbx_strand_id
1 'polypeptide(L)'
;MTTKHTLTLSEKIQLIRENEEKVSYRTLADKYKISIGSVSNIIKRKVEYIESYEQNESSTKKRDLRDEFSQQHDQQVYEWFVVQRSKNIPVSGPLLQERARQVRQQLGGTAASDFRASNG
;
A
#
# COMPACT_ATOMS: atom_id res chain seq x y z
N MET A 1 -13.97 15.92 -7.97
CA MET A 1 -13.11 14.81 -7.51
C MET A 1 -11.92 14.72 -8.45
N THR A 2 -10.72 15.09 -8.01
CA THR A 2 -9.50 14.94 -8.81
C THR A 2 -9.10 13.46 -8.80
N THR A 3 -9.21 12.79 -9.95
CA THR A 3 -8.76 11.41 -10.11
C THR A 3 -7.25 11.36 -10.00
N LYS A 4 -6.73 10.72 -8.94
CA LYS A 4 -5.28 10.55 -8.76
C LYS A 4 -4.75 9.57 -9.82
N HIS A 5 -4.06 10.10 -10.83
CA HIS A 5 -3.35 9.27 -11.80
C HIS A 5 -2.29 8.42 -11.06
N THR A 6 -2.44 7.10 -11.11
CA THR A 6 -1.58 6.16 -10.41
C THR A 6 -1.05 5.15 -11.42
N LEU A 7 0.27 5.10 -11.55
CA LEU A 7 0.98 4.15 -12.39
C LEU A 7 0.81 2.72 -11.88
N THR A 8 0.74 1.79 -12.81
CA THR A 8 0.85 0.34 -12.58
C THR A 8 2.27 -0.04 -12.18
N LEU A 9 2.45 -1.26 -11.65
CA LEU A 9 3.78 -1.78 -11.31
C LEU A 9 4.69 -1.79 -12.54
N SER A 10 4.18 -2.22 -13.70
CA SER A 10 4.94 -2.24 -14.96
C SER A 10 5.41 -0.84 -15.38
N GLU A 11 4.52 0.16 -15.35
CA GLU A 11 4.87 1.55 -15.69
C GLU A 11 5.90 2.15 -14.72
N LYS A 12 5.84 1.78 -13.44
CA LYS A 12 6.84 2.21 -12.45
C LYS A 12 8.21 1.60 -12.72
N ILE A 13 8.27 0.32 -13.08
CA ILE A 13 9.52 -0.36 -13.47
C ILE A 13 10.09 0.29 -14.73
N GLN A 14 9.25 0.58 -15.72
CA GLN A 14 9.69 1.27 -16.93
C GLN A 14 10.24 2.66 -16.63
N LEU A 15 9.57 3.43 -15.76
CA LEU A 15 10.07 4.72 -15.28
C LEU A 15 11.43 4.60 -14.57
N ILE A 16 11.62 3.58 -13.73
CA ILE A 16 12.90 3.33 -13.05
C ILE A 16 14.01 3.05 -14.07
N ARG A 17 13.75 2.20 -15.08
CA ARG A 17 14.72 1.89 -16.15
C ARG A 17 15.10 3.13 -16.95
N GLU A 18 14.12 3.94 -17.35
CA GLU A 18 14.38 5.20 -18.07
C GLU A 18 15.17 6.21 -17.23
N ASN A 19 14.96 6.23 -15.91
CA ASN A 19 15.77 7.03 -15.01
C ASN A 19 17.22 6.54 -14.92
N GLU A 20 17.46 5.22 -14.98
CA GLU A 20 18.81 4.63 -15.03
C GLU A 20 19.53 4.96 -16.35
N GLU A 21 18.79 5.13 -17.44
CA GLU A 21 19.26 5.68 -18.72
C GLU A 21 19.52 7.21 -18.69
N LYS A 22 19.47 7.83 -17.51
CA LYS A 22 19.72 9.26 -17.26
C LYS A 22 18.66 10.22 -17.84
N VAL A 23 17.43 9.74 -18.06
CA VAL A 23 16.31 10.64 -18.41
C VAL A 23 15.97 11.56 -17.23
N SER A 24 15.77 12.85 -17.50
CA SER A 24 15.50 13.83 -16.45
C SER A 24 14.14 13.62 -15.76
N TYR A 25 14.04 13.99 -14.48
CA TYR A 25 12.79 13.86 -13.71
C TYR A 25 11.63 14.64 -14.33
N ARG A 26 11.93 15.78 -14.98
CA ARG A 26 10.92 16.60 -15.66
C ARG A 26 10.36 15.88 -16.88
N THR A 27 11.24 15.30 -17.70
CA THR A 27 10.85 14.49 -18.86
C THR A 27 10.00 13.29 -18.45
N LEU A 28 10.38 12.60 -17.36
CA LEU A 28 9.61 11.48 -16.82
C LEU A 28 8.24 11.92 -16.30
N ALA A 29 8.18 13.03 -15.57
CA ALA A 29 6.92 13.59 -15.07
C ALA A 29 5.94 13.91 -16.21
N ASP A 30 6.44 14.53 -17.28
CA ASP A 30 5.65 14.91 -18.45
C ASP A 30 5.20 13.68 -19.27
N LYS A 31 6.04 12.66 -19.39
CA LYS A 31 5.75 11.40 -20.09
C LYS A 31 4.69 10.57 -19.38
N TYR A 32 4.87 10.37 -18.08
CA TYR A 32 3.99 9.54 -17.25
C TYR A 32 2.80 10.31 -16.65
N LYS A 33 2.66 11.61 -16.97
CA LYS A 33 1.58 12.49 -16.46
C LYS A 33 1.44 12.43 -14.94
N ILE A 34 2.58 12.55 -14.26
CA ILE A 34 2.68 12.56 -12.78
C ILE A 34 3.50 13.75 -12.31
N SER A 35 3.40 14.09 -11.02
CA SER A 35 4.22 15.15 -10.44
C SER A 35 5.69 14.73 -10.28
N ILE A 36 6.61 15.70 -10.32
CA ILE A 36 8.05 15.48 -10.05
C ILE A 36 8.26 14.80 -8.69
N GLY A 37 7.49 15.19 -7.66
CA GLY A 37 7.53 14.53 -6.36
C GLY A 37 7.14 13.05 -6.41
N SER A 38 6.20 12.68 -7.29
CA SER A 38 5.84 11.27 -7.51
C SER A 38 6.98 10.49 -8.17
N VAL A 39 7.64 11.08 -9.18
CA VAL A 39 8.84 10.50 -9.82
C VAL A 39 9.93 10.25 -8.77
N SER A 40 10.24 11.26 -7.96
CA SER A 40 11.23 11.15 -6.88
C SER A 40 10.88 10.03 -5.89
N ASN A 41 9.62 9.95 -5.46
CA ASN A 41 9.18 8.90 -4.53
C ASN A 41 9.25 7.49 -5.15
N ILE A 42 8.93 7.35 -6.45
CA ILE A 42 9.06 6.07 -7.15
C ILE A 42 10.52 5.62 -7.18
N ILE A 43 11.44 6.54 -7.53
CA ILE A 43 12.87 6.25 -7.61
C ILE A 43 13.45 5.92 -6.24
N LYS A 44 13.03 6.62 -5.17
CA LYS A 44 13.47 6.32 -3.80
C LYS A 44 13.12 4.89 -3.36
N ARG A 45 11.97 4.38 -3.79
CA ARG A 45 11.46 3.03 -3.48
C ARG A 45 11.75 2.02 -4.60
N LYS A 46 12.77 2.25 -5.43
CA LYS A 46 13.03 1.41 -6.61
C LYS A 46 13.26 -0.06 -6.28
N VAL A 47 13.93 -0.35 -5.17
CA VAL A 47 14.23 -1.72 -4.72
C VAL A 47 12.93 -2.49 -4.48
N GLU A 48 12.03 -1.89 -3.71
CA GLU A 48 10.72 -2.48 -3.40
C GLU A 48 9.91 -2.80 -4.66
N TYR A 49 9.91 -1.90 -5.66
CA TYR A 49 9.19 -2.15 -6.91
C TYR A 49 9.82 -3.28 -7.74
N ILE A 50 11.15 -3.36 -7.78
CA ILE A 50 11.87 -4.43 -8.51
C ILE A 50 11.59 -5.78 -7.85
N GLU A 51 11.68 -5.87 -6.52
CA GLU A 51 11.38 -7.09 -5.78
C GLU A 51 9.94 -7.55 -6.00
N SER A 52 8.94 -6.66 -5.89
CA SER A 52 7.54 -7.01 -6.20
C SER A 52 7.35 -7.48 -7.65
N TYR A 53 8.09 -6.90 -8.60
CA TYR A 53 8.04 -7.33 -10.01
C TYR A 53 8.67 -8.72 -10.21
N GLU A 54 9.77 -9.02 -9.53
CA GLU A 54 10.46 -10.31 -9.56
C GLU A 54 9.67 -11.43 -8.87
N GLN A 55 8.93 -11.10 -7.80
CA GLN A 55 7.99 -12.02 -7.13
C GLN A 55 6.74 -12.32 -7.98
N ASN A 56 6.69 -11.85 -9.22
CA ASN A 56 5.63 -12.08 -10.19
C ASN A 56 4.27 -11.58 -9.68
N GLU A 57 4.28 -10.51 -8.86
CA GLU A 57 3.06 -9.82 -8.50
C GLU A 57 2.36 -9.28 -9.75
N SER A 58 1.03 -9.23 -9.71
CA SER A 58 0.25 -8.77 -10.86
C SER A 58 0.72 -7.39 -11.33
N SER A 59 1.23 -7.34 -12.57
CA SER A 59 1.78 -6.14 -13.21
C SER A 59 0.78 -4.98 -13.31
N THR A 60 -0.52 -5.28 -13.27
CA THR A 60 -1.62 -4.32 -13.28
C THR A 60 -1.91 -3.69 -11.91
N LYS A 61 -1.34 -4.22 -10.82
CA LYS A 61 -1.50 -3.66 -9.48
C LYS A 61 -0.96 -2.23 -9.43
N LYS A 62 -1.75 -1.34 -8.84
CA LYS A 62 -1.42 0.09 -8.73
C LYS A 62 -0.88 0.49 -7.36
N ARG A 63 -1.16 -0.31 -6.32
CA ARG A 63 -0.79 -0.05 -4.92
C ARG A 63 -0.39 -1.36 -4.24
N ASP A 64 0.86 -1.47 -3.74
CA ASP A 64 1.22 -2.62 -2.90
C ASP A 64 2.40 -2.43 -1.94
N LEU A 65 2.95 -1.22 -1.79
CA LEU A 65 4.06 -1.00 -0.86
C LEU A 65 3.55 -0.68 0.56
N ARG A 66 2.75 -1.58 1.12
CA ARG A 66 2.41 -1.55 2.55
C ARG A 66 3.54 -2.23 3.29
N ASP A 67 3.99 -1.65 4.40
CA ASP A 67 4.97 -2.31 5.26
C ASP A 67 4.41 -3.62 5.84
N GLU A 68 5.30 -4.57 6.10
CA GLU A 68 4.97 -5.92 6.59
C GLU A 68 4.08 -5.86 7.84
N PHE A 69 4.37 -4.93 8.75
CA PHE A 69 3.58 -4.73 9.97
C PHE A 69 2.12 -4.36 9.65
N SER A 70 1.89 -3.39 8.77
CA SER A 70 0.55 -2.98 8.35
C SER A 70 -0.18 -4.12 7.64
N GLN A 71 0.54 -4.93 6.84
CA GLN A 71 -0.05 -6.11 6.20
C GLN A 71 -0.46 -7.17 7.23
N GLN A 72 0.42 -7.49 8.18
CA GLN A 72 0.15 -8.46 9.26
C GLN A 72 -1.03 -8.02 10.12
N HIS A 73 -1.10 -6.74 10.47
CA HIS A 73 -2.22 -6.14 11.18
C HIS A 73 -3.54 -6.32 10.44
N ASP A 74 -3.60 -5.90 9.17
CA ASP A 74 -4.82 -5.98 8.35
C ASP A 74 -5.25 -7.44 8.16
N GLN A 75 -4.29 -8.36 7.98
CA GLN A 75 -4.54 -9.78 7.83
C GLN A 75 -5.20 -10.38 9.07
N GLN A 76 -4.69 -10.10 10.28
CA GLN A 76 -5.29 -10.63 11.51
C GLN A 76 -6.71 -10.11 11.76
N VAL A 77 -6.97 -8.84 11.44
CA VAL A 77 -8.32 -8.27 11.55
C VAL A 77 -9.26 -8.92 10.53
N TYR A 78 -8.78 -9.12 9.31
CA TYR A 78 -9.54 -9.75 8.23
C TYR A 78 -9.88 -11.21 8.54
N GLU A 79 -8.92 -12.01 8.99
CA GLU A 79 -9.13 -13.41 9.37
C GLU A 79 -10.19 -13.54 10.47
N TRP A 80 -10.11 -12.70 11.51
CA TRP A 80 -11.13 -12.66 12.55
C TRP A 80 -12.51 -12.34 11.97
N PHE A 81 -12.61 -11.35 11.08
CA PHE A 81 -13.87 -10.97 10.44
C PHE A 81 -14.46 -12.13 9.63
N VAL A 82 -13.64 -12.81 8.82
CA VAL A 82 -14.06 -13.99 8.04
C VAL A 82 -14.62 -15.08 8.94
N VAL A 83 -13.97 -15.35 10.08
CA VAL A 83 -14.46 -16.33 11.07
C VAL A 83 -15.79 -15.91 11.72
N GLN A 84 -16.02 -14.62 11.98
CA GLN A 84 -17.32 -14.18 12.49
C GLN A 84 -18.42 -14.32 11.44
N ARG A 85 -18.11 -13.96 10.18
CA ARG A 85 -19.05 -14.05 9.06
C ARG A 85 -19.42 -15.49 8.72
N SER A 86 -18.47 -16.44 8.82
CA SER A 86 -18.77 -17.86 8.62
C SER A 86 -19.73 -18.43 9.67
N LYS A 87 -19.81 -17.81 10.85
CA LYS A 87 -20.78 -18.12 11.91
C LYS A 87 -22.10 -17.35 11.77
N ASN A 88 -22.32 -16.66 10.65
CA ASN A 88 -23.45 -15.76 10.43
C ASN A 88 -23.58 -14.63 11.47
N ILE A 89 -22.48 -14.27 12.13
CA ILE A 89 -22.47 -13.15 13.09
C ILE A 89 -22.30 -11.84 12.30
N PRO A 90 -23.24 -10.89 12.40
CA PRO A 90 -23.05 -9.56 11.81
C PRO A 90 -21.98 -8.79 12.58
N VAL A 91 -20.97 -8.30 11.86
CA VAL A 91 -19.93 -7.44 12.43
C VAL A 91 -20.19 -6.00 12.01
N SER A 92 -20.44 -5.13 12.99
CA SER A 92 -20.64 -3.71 12.76
C SER A 92 -19.30 -2.98 12.60
N GLY A 93 -19.31 -1.80 11.96
CA GLY A 93 -18.12 -0.96 11.80
C GLY A 93 -17.41 -0.65 13.12
N PRO A 94 -18.12 -0.19 14.18
CA PRO A 94 -17.51 0.05 15.49
C PRO A 94 -16.87 -1.20 16.10
N LEU A 95 -17.49 -2.37 15.93
CA LEU A 95 -16.93 -3.63 16.42
C LEU A 95 -15.65 -4.02 15.67
N LEU A 96 -15.61 -3.81 14.36
CA LEU A 96 -14.42 -4.04 13.55
C LEU A 96 -13.27 -3.08 13.93
N GLN A 97 -13.60 -1.82 14.21
CA GLN A 97 -12.62 -0.83 14.69
C GLN A 97 -12.03 -1.22 16.05
N GLU A 98 -12.88 -1.69 16.96
CA GLU A 98 -12.40 -2.15 18.27
C GLU A 98 -11.49 -3.36 18.13
N ARG A 99 -11.84 -4.31 17.25
CA ARG A 99 -10.95 -5.43 16.95
C ARG A 99 -9.61 -4.97 16.38
N ALA A 100 -9.61 -4.00 15.47
CA ALA A 100 -8.39 -3.45 14.90
C ALA A 100 -7.50 -2.81 15.99
N ARG A 101 -8.08 -2.08 16.96
CA ARG A 101 -7.32 -1.56 18.11
C ARG A 101 -6.69 -2.66 18.94
N GLN A 102 -7.44 -3.72 19.24
CA GLN A 102 -6.94 -4.87 20.00
C GLN A 102 -5.78 -5.57 19.27
N VAL A 103 -5.92 -5.83 17.96
CA VAL A 103 -4.86 -6.43 17.15
C VAL A 103 -3.62 -5.54 17.14
N ARG A 104 -3.80 -4.22 16.99
CA ARG A 104 -2.68 -3.28 17.05
C ARG A 104 -1.97 -3.28 18.40
N GLN A 105 -2.71 -3.37 19.51
CA GLN A 105 -2.11 -3.49 20.84
C GLN A 105 -1.34 -4.80 21.00
N GLN A 106 -1.86 -5.91 20.46
CA GLN A 106 -1.21 -7.24 20.51
C GLN A 106 0.09 -7.28 19.69
N LEU A 107 0.10 -6.65 18.51
CA LEU A 107 1.29 -6.54 17.66
C LEU A 107 2.34 -5.57 18.23
N GLY A 108 1.95 -4.66 19.12
CA GLY A 108 2.84 -3.71 19.76
C GLY A 108 3.36 -2.61 18.82
N GLY A 109 4.54 -2.09 19.13
CA GLY A 109 5.17 -0.98 18.42
C GLY A 109 4.97 0.39 19.08
N THR A 110 5.79 1.37 18.68
CA THR A 110 5.90 2.69 19.33
C THR A 110 4.62 3.53 19.28
N ALA A 111 3.71 3.23 18.36
CA ALA A 111 2.45 3.95 18.17
C ALA A 111 1.22 3.06 18.44
N ALA A 112 1.35 1.98 19.22
CA ALA A 112 0.25 1.06 19.50
C ALA A 112 -0.91 1.72 20.26
N SER A 113 -0.60 2.62 21.20
CA SER A 113 -1.60 3.39 21.97
C SER A 113 -2.35 4.43 21.13
N ASP A 114 -1.72 4.91 20.07
CA ASP A 114 -2.21 6.05 19.29
C ASP A 114 -3.04 5.62 18.07
N PHE A 115 -3.21 4.31 17.89
CA PHE A 115 -3.96 3.78 16.77
C PHE A 115 -5.47 4.00 16.94
N ARG A 116 -6.03 4.88 16.13
CA ARG A 116 -7.42 5.34 16.27
C ARG A 116 -8.47 4.43 15.63
N ALA A 117 -8.07 3.59 14.67
CA ALA A 117 -8.98 2.82 13.82
C ALA A 117 -10.11 3.71 13.24
N SER A 118 -9.74 4.78 12.53
CA SER A 118 -10.70 5.76 12.02
C SER A 118 -11.62 5.18 10.94
N ASN A 119 -12.73 5.89 10.67
CA ASN A 119 -13.50 5.66 9.47
C ASN A 119 -12.61 6.01 8.25
N GLY A 120 -12.55 5.11 7.27
CA GLY A 120 -11.71 5.25 6.07
C GLY A 120 -12.08 6.41 5.17
#